data_AF-A0A228IJ40-F1
#
_entry.id   AF-A0A228IJ40-F1
#
_cell.length_a   1.000
_cell.length_b   1.000
_cell.length_c   1.000
_cell.angle_alpha   90.00
_cell.angle_beta   90.00
_cell.angle_gamma   90.00
#
_symmetry.space_group_name_H-M   'P 1'
#
loop_
_entity.id
_entity.type
_entity.pdbx_description
1 polymer ?
#
loop_
_entity_poly.entity_id
_entity_poly.type
_entity_poly.pdbx_seq_one_letter_code
_entity_poly.pdbx_strand_id
1 'polypeptide(L)'
;MNDNLANNIGQNLIAIGLFTVAFESMVLTIRAQAYGYFCKNDPTSLSAFDKACDTADKTIKFCAPVMRKARLVDEVEIDALARVRQRRNKMAHEGYNHMFTLKVKDVAEDVELMLKISAKVEQWRQLIPEPLPDGRVPFSVSPSIFGLYLSVAQDLACTKLYVEEDETGRA
;
A
#
# COMPACT_ATOMS: atom_id res chain seq x y z
N MET A 1 5.76 31.16 -14.91
CA MET A 1 5.80 29.94 -14.07
C MET A 1 6.27 28.84 -14.99
N ASN A 2 7.48 28.31 -14.81
CA ASN A 2 8.08 27.37 -15.78
C ASN A 2 7.22 26.11 -15.87
N ASP A 3 6.86 25.70 -17.09
CA ASP A 3 6.08 24.48 -17.35
C ASP A 3 6.74 23.23 -16.73
N ASN A 4 8.08 23.23 -16.62
CA ASN A 4 8.85 22.20 -15.92
C ASN A 4 8.51 22.08 -14.42
N LEU A 5 8.20 23.20 -13.74
CA LEU A 5 7.83 23.19 -12.31
C LEU A 5 6.40 22.64 -12.10
N ALA A 6 5.48 22.97 -13.02
CA ALA A 6 4.11 22.46 -13.00
C ALA A 6 4.05 20.95 -13.29
N ASN A 7 4.93 20.46 -14.18
CA ASN A 7 5.05 19.04 -14.53
C ASN A 7 5.54 18.19 -13.33
N ASN A 8 6.50 18.70 -12.55
CA ASN A 8 7.03 18.01 -11.35
C ASN A 8 5.98 17.88 -10.23
N ILE A 9 5.13 18.90 -10.03
CA ILE A 9 4.08 18.88 -8.99
C ILE A 9 3.01 17.83 -9.35
N GLY A 10 2.55 17.82 -10.60
CA GLY A 10 1.53 16.87 -11.07
C GLY A 10 1.98 15.41 -10.94
N GLN A 11 3.23 15.13 -11.32
CA GLN A 11 3.81 13.78 -11.23
C GLN A 11 3.98 13.32 -9.77
N ASN A 12 4.46 14.20 -8.89
CA ASN A 12 4.60 13.87 -7.46
C ASN A 12 3.24 13.62 -6.79
N LEU A 13 2.21 14.37 -7.18
CA LEU A 13 0.82 14.13 -6.76
C LEU A 13 0.30 12.77 -7.25
N ILE A 14 0.56 12.40 -8.50
CA ILE A 14 0.18 11.09 -9.04
C ILE A 14 0.91 9.97 -8.30
N ALA A 15 2.22 10.09 -8.06
CA ALA A 15 3.00 9.10 -7.33
C ALA A 15 2.46 8.88 -5.90
N ILE A 16 2.08 9.95 -5.20
CA ILE A 16 1.44 9.86 -3.87
C ILE A 16 0.05 9.22 -3.97
N GLY A 17 -0.72 9.58 -4.99
CA GLY A 17 -2.02 8.97 -5.26
C GLY A 17 -1.89 7.46 -5.44
N LEU A 18 -0.98 7.02 -6.30
CA LEU A 18 -0.70 5.61 -6.57
C LEU A 18 -0.17 4.89 -5.31
N PHE A 19 0.73 5.51 -4.56
CA PHE A 19 1.24 4.96 -3.29
C PHE A 19 0.12 4.78 -2.26
N THR A 20 -0.76 5.76 -2.13
CA THR A 20 -1.89 5.73 -1.20
C THR A 20 -2.89 4.65 -1.63
N VAL A 21 -3.22 4.57 -2.92
CA VAL A 21 -4.12 3.54 -3.46
C VAL A 21 -3.52 2.15 -3.27
N ALA A 22 -2.21 1.97 -3.49
CA ALA A 22 -1.53 0.72 -3.22
C ALA A 22 -1.65 0.33 -1.74
N PHE A 23 -1.32 1.24 -0.82
CA PHE A 23 -1.43 0.98 0.61
C PHE A 23 -2.85 0.56 1.03
N GLU A 24 -3.87 1.30 0.61
CA GLU A 24 -5.26 0.98 0.95
C GLU A 24 -5.72 -0.33 0.29
N SER A 25 -5.28 -0.61 -0.94
CA SER A 25 -5.57 -1.88 -1.63
C SER A 25 -5.03 -3.08 -0.85
N MET A 26 -3.80 -2.98 -0.32
CA MET A 26 -3.20 -4.04 0.49
C MET A 26 -4.00 -4.25 1.78
N VAL A 27 -4.39 -3.16 2.46
CA VAL A 27 -5.20 -3.23 3.68
C VAL A 27 -6.56 -3.89 3.41
N LEU A 28 -7.21 -3.55 2.30
CA LEU A 28 -8.47 -4.17 1.89
C LEU A 28 -8.30 -5.67 1.59
N THR A 29 -7.21 -6.06 0.94
CA THR A 29 -6.91 -7.47 0.68
C THR A 29 -6.68 -8.25 1.99
N ILE A 30 -5.93 -7.68 2.95
CA ILE A 30 -5.76 -8.25 4.30
C ILE A 30 -7.12 -8.38 4.99
N ARG A 31 -7.93 -7.30 4.97
CA ARG A 31 -9.25 -7.27 5.61
C ARG A 31 -10.17 -8.35 5.05
N ALA A 32 -10.26 -8.46 3.73
CA ALA A 32 -11.15 -9.41 3.06
C ALA A 32 -10.79 -10.86 3.42
N GLN A 33 -9.50 -11.19 3.40
CA GLN A 33 -9.04 -12.53 3.73
C GLN A 33 -9.18 -12.83 5.23
N ALA A 34 -8.87 -11.87 6.11
CA ALA A 34 -9.04 -12.03 7.55
C ALA A 34 -10.51 -12.22 7.93
N TYR A 35 -11.43 -11.46 7.32
CA TYR A 35 -12.87 -11.61 7.54
C TYR A 35 -13.34 -13.05 7.22
N GLY A 36 -12.96 -13.57 6.05
CA GLY A 36 -13.25 -14.96 5.67
C GLY A 36 -12.74 -15.92 6.74
N TYR A 37 -11.44 -15.82 7.09
CA TYR A 37 -10.81 -16.64 8.12
C TYR A 37 -11.56 -16.61 9.46
N PHE A 38 -11.96 -15.44 9.94
CA PHE A 38 -12.71 -15.31 11.19
C PHE A 38 -14.11 -15.91 11.08
N CYS A 39 -14.82 -15.70 9.96
CA CYS A 39 -16.13 -16.31 9.75
C CYS A 39 -16.15 -17.82 9.90
N LYS A 40 -15.08 -18.52 9.50
CA LYS A 40 -15.01 -19.98 9.57
C LYS A 40 -14.34 -20.50 10.84
N ASN A 41 -13.26 -19.85 11.28
CA ASN A 41 -12.36 -20.41 12.29
C ASN A 41 -12.54 -19.77 13.68
N ASP A 42 -12.99 -18.51 13.75
CA ASP A 42 -13.26 -17.81 15.01
C ASP A 42 -14.34 -16.72 14.85
N PRO A 43 -15.63 -17.13 14.77
CA PRO A 43 -16.73 -16.18 14.55
C PRO A 43 -16.91 -15.19 15.71
N THR A 44 -16.44 -15.54 16.92
CA THR A 44 -16.59 -14.69 18.10
C THR A 44 -15.74 -13.42 18.01
N SER A 45 -14.63 -13.48 17.27
CA SER A 45 -13.75 -12.34 17.02
C SER A 45 -14.29 -11.34 15.98
N LEU A 46 -15.35 -11.67 15.23
CA LEU A 46 -15.85 -10.81 14.15
C LEU A 46 -16.30 -9.42 14.64
N SER A 47 -16.98 -9.33 15.78
CA SER A 47 -17.41 -8.04 16.33
C SER A 47 -16.22 -7.14 16.69
N ALA A 48 -15.13 -7.74 17.18
CA ALA A 48 -13.90 -7.00 17.48
C ALA A 48 -13.13 -6.64 16.19
N PHE A 49 -13.16 -7.53 15.20
CA PHE A 49 -12.57 -7.30 13.88
C PHE A 49 -13.24 -6.13 13.16
N ASP A 50 -14.57 -6.05 13.15
CA ASP A 50 -15.30 -4.96 12.52
C ASP A 50 -14.94 -3.60 13.14
N LYS A 51 -14.78 -3.55 14.47
CA LYS A 51 -14.30 -2.34 15.18
C LYS A 51 -12.83 -2.03 14.88
N ALA A 52 -12.01 -3.04 14.65
CA ALA A 52 -10.63 -2.84 14.24
C ALA A 52 -10.51 -2.32 12.81
N CYS A 53 -11.53 -2.51 11.97
CA CYS A 53 -11.53 -2.05 10.57
C CYS A 53 -11.73 -0.54 10.39
N ASP A 54 -11.88 0.24 11.48
CA ASP A 54 -12.03 1.70 11.45
C ASP A 54 -10.84 2.40 10.77
N THR A 55 -9.63 1.87 10.96
CA THR A 55 -8.40 2.47 10.40
C THR A 55 -7.44 1.38 9.95
N ALA A 56 -6.64 1.66 8.92
CA ALA A 56 -5.62 0.72 8.44
C ALA A 56 -4.67 0.23 9.54
N ASP A 57 -4.31 1.09 10.50
CA ASP A 57 -3.45 0.71 11.63
C ASP A 57 -4.10 -0.33 12.54
N LYS A 58 -5.36 -0.07 12.93
CA LYS A 58 -6.12 -0.99 13.76
C LYS A 58 -6.33 -2.31 13.02
N THR A 59 -6.65 -2.27 11.73
CA THR A 59 -6.82 -3.47 10.88
C THR A 59 -5.55 -4.31 10.87
N ILE A 60 -4.40 -3.72 10.53
CA ILE A 60 -3.12 -4.45 10.45
C ILE A 60 -2.74 -5.03 11.81
N LYS A 61 -2.84 -4.25 12.89
CA LYS A 61 -2.53 -4.71 14.25
C LYS A 61 -3.41 -5.86 14.70
N PHE A 62 -4.71 -5.79 14.38
CA PHE A 62 -5.64 -6.85 14.72
C PHE A 62 -5.37 -8.13 13.91
N CYS A 63 -5.02 -8.00 12.63
CA CYS A 63 -4.75 -9.14 11.75
C CYS A 63 -3.36 -9.76 11.97
N ALA A 64 -2.39 -8.99 12.46
CA ALA A 64 -0.98 -9.41 12.57
C ALA A 64 -0.78 -10.76 13.31
N PRO A 65 -1.42 -11.03 14.47
CA PRO A 65 -1.28 -12.32 15.14
C PRO A 65 -1.72 -13.50 14.28
N VAL A 66 -2.83 -13.36 13.54
CA VAL A 66 -3.35 -14.41 12.65
C VAL A 66 -2.42 -14.62 11.46
N MET A 67 -1.98 -13.53 10.81
CA MET A 67 -1.05 -13.61 9.68
C MET A 67 0.28 -14.25 10.08
N ARG A 68 0.79 -13.95 11.28
CA ARG A 68 2.00 -14.58 11.84
C ARG A 68 1.79 -16.06 12.14
N LYS A 69 0.66 -16.43 12.76
CA LYS A 69 0.31 -17.84 13.03
C LYS A 69 0.21 -18.65 11.74
N ALA A 70 -0.33 -18.05 10.68
CA ALA A 70 -0.39 -18.62 9.34
C ALA A 70 0.96 -18.59 8.58
N ARG A 71 2.04 -18.11 9.22
CA ARG A 71 3.39 -17.95 8.64
C ARG A 71 3.42 -17.12 7.36
N LEU A 72 2.48 -16.19 7.22
CA LEU A 72 2.43 -15.27 6.08
C LEU A 72 3.42 -14.14 6.27
N VAL A 73 3.47 -13.59 7.47
CA VAL A 73 4.35 -12.47 7.78
C VAL A 73 5.19 -12.77 9.00
N ASP A 74 6.41 -12.24 9.02
CA ASP A 74 7.25 -12.21 10.22
C ASP A 74 7.16 -10.85 10.94
N GLU A 75 7.84 -10.73 12.08
CA GLU A 75 7.85 -9.49 12.87
C GLU A 75 8.52 -8.34 12.12
N VAL A 76 9.55 -8.63 11.33
CA VAL A 76 10.29 -7.63 10.56
C VAL A 76 9.39 -7.00 9.49
N GLU A 77 8.56 -7.82 8.85
CA GLU A 77 7.57 -7.38 7.87
C GLU A 77 6.45 -6.55 8.50
N ILE A 78 5.97 -6.92 9.69
CA ILE A 78 4.99 -6.12 10.44
C ILE A 78 5.57 -4.74 10.82
N ASP A 79 6.81 -4.70 11.32
CA ASP A 79 7.49 -3.45 11.65
C ASP A 79 7.73 -2.59 10.41
N ALA A 80 8.03 -3.22 9.27
CA ALA A 80 8.18 -2.53 8.01
C ALA A 80 6.84 -1.92 7.53
N LEU A 81 5.72 -2.63 7.67
CA LEU A 81 4.38 -2.09 7.38
C LEU A 81 4.03 -0.88 8.25
N ALA A 82 4.49 -0.85 9.51
CA ALA A 82 4.31 0.33 10.37
C ALA A 82 5.03 1.56 9.82
N ARG A 83 6.24 1.38 9.24
CA ARG A 83 6.99 2.45 8.56
C ARG A 83 6.29 2.93 7.29
N VAL A 84 5.82 2.00 6.45
CA VAL A 84 5.03 2.32 5.24
C VAL A 84 3.82 3.17 5.60
N ARG A 85 3.08 2.79 6.66
CA ARG A 85 1.94 3.56 7.16
C ARG A 85 2.33 4.96 7.62
N GLN A 86 3.38 5.09 8.42
CA GLN A 86 3.85 6.39 8.89
C GLN A 86 4.18 7.30 7.71
N ARG A 87 4.85 6.77 6.69
CA ARG A 87 5.15 7.50 5.47
C ARG A 87 3.89 7.87 4.68
N ARG A 88 2.92 6.95 4.53
CA ARG A 88 1.62 7.24 3.91
C ARG A 88 0.90 8.39 4.62
N ASN A 89 0.82 8.34 5.95
CA ASN A 89 0.17 9.39 6.74
C ASN A 89 0.91 10.71 6.59
N LYS A 90 2.26 10.69 6.59
CA LYS A 90 3.07 11.87 6.34
C LYS A 90 2.79 12.47 4.95
N MET A 91 2.73 11.64 3.90
CA MET A 91 2.38 12.10 2.55
C MET A 91 0.95 12.65 2.46
N ALA A 92 -0.01 12.03 3.14
CA ALA A 92 -1.41 12.44 3.11
C ALA A 92 -1.68 13.75 3.88
N HIS A 93 -0.95 14.01 4.97
CA HIS A 93 -1.17 15.19 5.83
C HIS A 93 -0.17 16.33 5.57
N GLU A 94 1.09 16.02 5.24
CA GLU A 94 2.18 16.98 5.04
C GLU A 94 2.61 17.07 3.57
N GLY A 95 1.83 16.46 2.66
CA GLY A 95 2.13 16.33 1.24
C GLY A 95 2.70 17.61 0.65
N TYR A 96 2.03 18.75 0.81
CA TYR A 96 2.49 20.00 0.19
C TYR A 96 3.91 20.45 0.57
N ASN A 97 4.40 20.17 1.78
CA ASN A 97 5.72 20.62 2.22
C ASN A 97 6.85 19.63 1.86
N HIS A 98 6.54 18.33 1.75
CA HIS A 98 7.51 17.28 1.42
C HIS A 98 7.41 16.78 -0.02
N MET A 99 6.36 17.17 -0.76
CA MET A 99 6.10 16.73 -2.14
C MET A 99 7.11 17.26 -3.15
N PHE A 100 7.79 18.36 -2.87
CA PHE A 100 8.73 18.94 -3.83
C PHE A 100 10.03 18.14 -3.98
N THR A 101 10.29 17.17 -3.10
CA THR A 101 11.55 16.42 -3.07
C THR A 101 11.40 14.90 -3.09
N LEU A 102 10.17 14.37 -3.07
CA LEU A 102 9.92 12.93 -3.08
C LEU A 102 10.26 12.34 -4.45
N LYS A 103 11.17 11.36 -4.49
CA LYS A 103 11.55 10.62 -5.69
C LYS A 103 10.93 9.23 -5.66
N VAL A 104 10.66 8.62 -6.83
CA VAL A 104 10.12 7.25 -6.94
C VAL A 104 10.98 6.23 -6.16
N LYS A 105 12.30 6.40 -6.18
CA LYS A 105 13.24 5.57 -5.40
C LYS A 105 12.95 5.59 -3.89
N ASP A 106 12.39 6.68 -3.38
CA ASP A 106 12.15 6.82 -1.95
C ASP A 106 11.00 5.90 -1.51
N VAL A 107 10.06 5.57 -2.42
CA VAL A 107 8.89 4.73 -2.13
C VAL A 107 8.93 3.34 -2.78
N ALA A 108 9.97 3.04 -3.56
CA ALA A 108 10.09 1.77 -4.29
C ALA A 108 10.09 0.56 -3.35
N GLU A 109 10.92 0.60 -2.30
CA GLU A 109 11.01 -0.49 -1.30
C GLU A 109 9.68 -0.70 -0.57
N ASP A 110 8.95 0.39 -0.30
CA ASP A 110 7.63 0.31 0.34
C ASP A 110 6.60 -0.36 -0.59
N VAL A 111 6.62 -0.01 -1.89
CA VAL A 111 5.72 -0.60 -2.89
C VAL A 111 6.05 -2.08 -3.11
N GLU A 112 7.34 -2.44 -3.16
CA GLU A 112 7.78 -3.83 -3.23
C GLU A 112 7.33 -4.63 -2.01
N LEU A 113 7.44 -4.05 -0.82
CA LEU A 113 6.92 -4.67 0.41
C LEU A 113 5.40 -4.84 0.34
N MET A 114 4.65 -3.82 -0.07
CA MET A 114 3.19 -3.90 -0.21
C MET A 114 2.77 -4.98 -1.21
N LEU A 115 3.49 -5.10 -2.33
CA LEU A 115 3.30 -6.16 -3.32
C LEU A 115 3.58 -7.54 -2.71
N LYS A 116 4.72 -7.69 -2.02
CA LYS A 116 5.12 -8.95 -1.36
C LYS A 116 4.05 -9.41 -0.37
N ILE A 117 3.59 -8.52 0.51
CA ILE A 117 2.57 -8.85 1.52
C ILE A 117 1.24 -9.21 0.85
N SER A 118 0.80 -8.42 -0.15
CA SER A 118 -0.44 -8.69 -0.88
C SER A 118 -0.39 -10.04 -1.60
N ALA A 119 0.75 -10.40 -2.21
CA ALA A 119 0.94 -11.70 -2.85
C ALA A 119 0.85 -12.86 -1.84
N LYS A 120 1.44 -12.71 -0.64
CA LYS A 120 1.33 -13.72 0.41
C LYS A 120 -0.10 -13.88 0.92
N VAL A 121 -0.85 -12.79 1.06
CA VAL A 121 -2.27 -12.85 1.46
C VAL A 121 -3.13 -13.50 0.36
N GLU A 122 -2.83 -13.25 -0.92
CA GLU A 122 -3.53 -13.92 -2.02
C GLU A 122 -3.19 -15.42 -2.09
N GLN A 123 -1.92 -15.80 -1.86
CA GLN A 123 -1.55 -17.21 -1.71
C GLN A 123 -2.28 -17.87 -0.54
N TRP A 124 -2.41 -17.17 0.58
CA TRP A 124 -3.20 -17.65 1.73
C TRP A 124 -4.66 -17.92 1.34
N ARG A 125 -5.26 -17.02 0.58
CA ARG A 125 -6.62 -17.18 0.05
C ARG A 125 -6.77 -18.39 -0.87
N GLN A 126 -5.79 -18.65 -1.73
CA GLN A 126 -5.81 -19.81 -2.61
C GLN A 126 -5.68 -21.13 -1.85
N LEU A 127 -4.88 -21.15 -0.77
CA LEU A 127 -4.73 -22.31 0.11
C LEU A 127 -5.97 -22.54 0.98
N ILE A 128 -6.63 -21.46 1.39
CA ILE A 128 -7.83 -21.51 2.24
C ILE A 128 -8.90 -20.59 1.62
N PRO A 129 -9.65 -21.09 0.62
CA PRO A 129 -10.72 -20.32 0.01
C PRO A 129 -11.84 -20.19 1.05
N GLU A 130 -12.05 -18.98 1.55
CA GLU A 130 -13.04 -18.72 2.59
C GLU A 130 -14.13 -17.80 2.04
N PRO A 131 -15.25 -18.37 1.54
CA PRO A 131 -16.37 -17.57 1.11
C PRO A 131 -17.02 -16.88 2.31
N LEU A 132 -17.66 -15.75 2.05
CA LEU A 132 -18.60 -15.10 2.94
C LEU A 132 -19.72 -16.09 3.35
N PRO A 133 -20.43 -15.83 4.46
CA PRO A 133 -21.53 -16.69 4.92
C PRO A 133 -22.64 -16.93 3.87
N ASP A 134 -22.76 -16.05 2.88
CA ASP A 134 -23.70 -16.13 1.77
C ASP A 134 -23.13 -16.83 0.52
N GLY A 135 -21.94 -17.42 0.61
CA GLY A 135 -21.26 -18.12 -0.48
C GLY A 135 -20.50 -17.19 -1.45
N ARG A 136 -20.58 -15.87 -1.31
CA ARG A 136 -19.82 -14.93 -2.14
C ARG A 136 -18.35 -14.94 -1.74
N VAL A 137 -17.46 -14.67 -2.68
CA VAL A 137 -16.04 -14.50 -2.34
C VAL A 137 -15.80 -13.06 -1.89
N PRO A 138 -15.13 -12.82 -0.74
CA PRO A 138 -14.78 -11.47 -0.31
C PRO A 138 -14.03 -10.73 -1.42
N PHE A 139 -14.36 -9.46 -1.66
CA PHE A 139 -13.63 -8.63 -2.62
C PHE A 139 -12.16 -8.51 -2.19
N SER A 140 -11.23 -8.93 -3.04
CA SER A 140 -9.79 -8.63 -2.87
C SER A 140 -9.27 -7.88 -4.08
N VAL A 141 -8.21 -7.12 -3.86
CA VAL A 141 -7.48 -6.47 -4.94
C VAL A 141 -6.34 -7.39 -5.35
N SER A 142 -6.29 -7.75 -6.65
CA SER A 142 -5.24 -8.62 -7.18
C SER A 142 -3.85 -8.02 -6.93
N PRO A 143 -2.87 -8.80 -6.44
CA PRO A 143 -1.49 -8.35 -6.29
C PRO A 143 -0.88 -7.79 -7.59
N SER A 144 -1.35 -8.26 -8.76
CA SER A 144 -0.88 -7.76 -10.06
C SER A 144 -1.15 -6.27 -10.28
N ILE A 145 -2.13 -5.69 -9.59
CA ILE A 145 -2.46 -4.26 -9.72
C ILE A 145 -1.36 -3.38 -9.10
N PHE A 146 -0.62 -3.89 -8.11
CA PHE A 146 0.45 -3.15 -7.43
C PHE A 146 1.66 -3.01 -8.34
N GLY A 147 1.99 -4.04 -9.12
CA GLY A 147 2.99 -3.97 -10.17
C GLY A 147 2.60 -2.99 -11.29
N LEU A 148 1.31 -2.95 -11.65
CA LEU A 148 0.79 -1.95 -12.58
C LEU A 148 0.95 -0.53 -12.03
N TYR A 149 0.64 -0.30 -10.74
CA TYR A 149 0.82 1.01 -10.11
C TYR A 149 2.28 1.45 -10.07
N LEU A 150 3.21 0.53 -9.79
CA LEU A 150 4.64 0.82 -9.83
C LEU A 150 5.11 1.11 -11.26
N SER A 151 4.68 0.33 -12.24
CA SER A 151 5.00 0.56 -13.66
C SER A 151 4.46 1.91 -14.14
N VAL A 152 3.21 2.26 -13.83
CA VAL A 152 2.64 3.56 -14.20
C VAL A 152 3.36 4.70 -13.48
N ALA A 153 3.71 4.54 -12.20
CA ALA A 153 4.50 5.54 -11.47
C ALA A 153 5.92 5.71 -12.05
N GLN A 154 6.56 4.62 -12.44
CA GLN A 154 7.88 4.60 -13.08
C GLN A 154 7.82 5.18 -14.49
N ASP A 155 6.86 4.78 -15.32
CA ASP A 155 6.67 5.29 -16.67
C ASP A 155 6.41 6.79 -16.66
N LEU A 156 5.54 7.27 -15.76
CA LEU A 156 5.29 8.70 -15.58
C LEU A 156 6.53 9.46 -15.10
N ALA A 157 7.37 8.85 -14.26
CA ALA A 157 8.63 9.43 -13.81
C ALA A 157 9.76 9.34 -14.87
N CYS A 158 9.72 8.36 -15.77
CA CYS A 158 10.70 8.16 -16.83
C CYS A 158 10.32 8.89 -18.14
N THR A 159 9.07 9.31 -18.32
CA THR A 159 8.67 10.23 -19.39
C THR A 159 9.16 11.65 -19.09
N LYS A 160 10.43 11.89 -19.49
CA LYS A 160 11.16 13.16 -19.61
C LYS A 160 11.30 14.01 -18.34
N LEU A 161 12.21 13.56 -17.48
CA LEU A 161 12.94 14.40 -16.54
C LEU A 161 14.37 14.60 -17.07
N TYR A 162 14.59 15.66 -17.83
CA TYR A 162 15.92 16.25 -17.98
C TYR A 162 15.80 17.67 -17.44
N VAL A 163 16.36 17.90 -16.26
CA VAL A 163 16.68 19.25 -15.79
C VAL A 163 18.14 19.41 -16.17
N GLU A 164 18.46 20.23 -17.17
CA GLU A 164 19.83 20.70 -17.35
C GLU A 164 20.23 21.38 -16.03
N GLU A 165 21.21 20.82 -15.34
CA GLU A 165 21.95 21.57 -14.33
C GLU A 165 22.70 22.66 -15.12
N ASP A 166 22.21 23.90 -15.08
CA ASP A 166 22.95 25.02 -15.63
C ASP A 166 24.28 25.14 -14.87
N GLU A 167 25.36 24.59 -15.45
CA GLU A 167 26.76 24.82 -15.06
C GLU A 167 27.22 26.25 -15.42
N THR A 168 26.34 27.24 -15.41
CA THR A 168 26.72 28.64 -15.49
C THR A 168 26.16 29.39 -14.31
N GLY A 169 26.97 29.51 -13.26
CA GLY A 169 26.81 30.60 -12.32
C GLY A 169 26.72 31.94 -13.04
N ARG A 170 25.89 32.84 -12.49
CA ARG A 170 25.49 34.20 -12.92
C ARG A 170 24.18 34.19 -13.72
N ALA A 171 23.15 34.95 -13.36
CA ALA A 171 23.11 36.25 -12.70
C ALA A 171 21.99 36.37 -11.66
#